data_AF-A0A7R9AY89-F1
#
_entry.id   AF-A0A7R9AY89-F1
#
_cell.length_a   1.000
_cell.length_b   1.000
_cell.length_c   1.000
_cell.angle_alpha   90.00
_cell.angle_beta   90.00
_cell.angle_gamma   90.00
#
_symmetry.space_group_name_H-M   'P 1'
#
loop_
_entity.id
_entity.type
_entity.pdbx_description
1 polymer ?
#
loop_
_entity_poly.entity_id
_entity_poly.type
_entity_poly.pdbx_seq_one_letter_code
_entity_poly.pdbx_strand_id
1 'polypeptide(L)'
;MNMASSGSVKRQDSTTEDLKQEIERLSRELDQASSEKIQSAQYGLVLLEEKEALQLKCEEFETLYENSKHELEITQEALAKFQTTHKVTTKSGIEQEESLLSESAARETSLNSQILELENESKQWRQELERVVNERDRVLQENYDLDKYREETELERKNLRLELREIKFRETRLITDYSELEEENITLQKQVSVLKSSQVEFEGAKHEIRRLQEEVEVAQQQVEELAKLKKIAEKQMEEALESLQSEREAKYALKKELDQRINSESMFNLSNLAFSIRGITNDDQAMGSDGEDDLPVLKRIEADLKSGSSGDISSPDGKQVDLFSEIHLNELKKLEKQLEQAENDKLLLTQNLRDSQSSVERSQSELQVFMARILQLAAHVDSLQHLRQKADKTILHSDQDQAVDKAHAVVMQYKQWFMLASREIEQLRADLAELEKGLNCSDPTLQLRTEVTNLKNKLLDTEQRAQDLQNDTRLLGELAGEASSSLDTAQNDLLTISDELAQLYHHVCTVNGETPSRVLLDHEKHGGMTPGQIRL
;
A
#
# COMPACT_ATOMS: atom_id res chain seq x y z
N MET A 1 167.58 -84.13 -118.28
CA MET A 1 168.83 -83.75 -118.97
C MET A 1 168.61 -82.38 -119.57
N ASN A 2 169.52 -81.42 -119.37
CA ASN A 2 169.50 -80.01 -119.83
C ASN A 2 168.33 -79.15 -119.26
N MET A 3 168.46 -77.91 -118.77
CA MET A 3 169.27 -76.70 -119.06
C MET A 3 168.69 -75.71 -120.10
N ALA A 4 168.44 -74.49 -119.59
CA ALA A 4 168.71 -73.15 -120.18
C ALA A 4 167.68 -72.39 -121.05
N SER A 5 167.17 -71.29 -120.46
CA SER A 5 167.26 -69.88 -120.94
C SER A 5 166.05 -69.14 -121.58
N SER A 6 165.94 -67.86 -121.19
CA SER A 6 165.13 -66.73 -121.71
C SER A 6 163.59 -66.73 -121.51
N GLY A 7 162.93 -65.61 -121.18
CA GLY A 7 163.43 -64.30 -120.72
C GLY A 7 162.57 -63.09 -121.14
N SER A 8 161.78 -62.53 -120.21
CA SER A 8 161.03 -61.26 -120.31
C SER A 8 159.85 -61.18 -121.31
N VAL A 9 158.62 -61.01 -120.79
CA VAL A 9 157.39 -60.38 -121.37
C VAL A 9 156.13 -60.77 -120.55
N LYS A 10 156.04 -62.02 -120.07
CA LYS A 10 154.84 -62.59 -119.39
C LYS A 10 154.56 -62.12 -117.94
N ARG A 11 154.84 -60.87 -117.57
CA ARG A 11 154.60 -60.35 -116.20
C ARG A 11 153.62 -59.17 -116.08
N GLN A 12 153.15 -58.58 -117.18
CA GLN A 12 152.23 -57.43 -117.13
C GLN A 12 150.75 -57.82 -117.32
N ASP A 13 150.45 -58.88 -118.08
CA ASP A 13 149.07 -59.28 -118.35
C ASP A 13 148.32 -59.79 -117.09
N SER A 14 148.99 -60.56 -116.21
CA SER A 14 148.34 -61.13 -115.02
C SER A 14 147.86 -60.05 -114.05
N THR A 15 148.67 -59.01 -113.81
CA THR A 15 148.30 -57.91 -112.90
C THR A 15 147.15 -57.05 -113.43
N THR A 16 146.97 -56.96 -114.74
CA THR A 16 145.81 -56.28 -115.33
C THR A 16 144.55 -57.15 -115.32
N GLU A 17 144.69 -58.48 -115.35
CA GLU A 17 143.56 -59.40 -115.23
C GLU A 17 143.00 -59.41 -113.80
N ASP A 18 143.88 -59.49 -112.80
CA ASP A 18 143.49 -59.46 -111.37
C ASP A 18 142.79 -58.14 -110.98
N LEU A 19 143.30 -57.00 -111.47
CA LEU A 19 142.67 -55.69 -111.23
C LEU A 19 141.30 -55.55 -111.91
N LYS A 20 141.08 -56.17 -113.08
CA LYS A 20 139.75 -56.19 -113.72
C LYS A 20 138.77 -57.05 -112.91
N GLN A 21 139.20 -58.19 -112.39
CA GLN A 21 138.34 -59.05 -111.56
C GLN A 21 137.96 -58.36 -110.24
N GLU A 22 138.88 -57.64 -109.60
CA GLU A 22 138.56 -56.88 -108.38
C GLU A 22 137.69 -55.64 -108.68
N ILE A 23 137.87 -54.97 -109.83
CA ILE A 23 136.94 -53.92 -110.28
C ILE A 23 135.54 -54.50 -110.54
N GLU A 24 135.43 -55.66 -111.20
CA GLU A 24 134.15 -56.30 -111.46
C GLU A 24 133.47 -56.78 -110.17
N ARG A 25 134.25 -57.30 -109.21
CA ARG A 25 133.76 -57.64 -107.86
C ARG A 25 133.28 -56.40 -107.12
N LEU A 26 134.06 -55.32 -107.07
CA LEU A 26 133.68 -54.07 -106.43
C LEU A 26 132.48 -53.41 -107.11
N SER A 27 132.33 -53.55 -108.44
CA SER A 27 131.11 -53.13 -109.15
C SER A 27 129.91 -53.96 -108.73
N ARG A 28 130.02 -55.29 -108.60
CA ARG A 28 128.92 -56.14 -108.10
C ARG A 28 128.57 -55.86 -106.63
N GLU A 29 129.56 -55.62 -105.77
CA GLU A 29 129.34 -55.21 -104.37
C GLU A 29 128.70 -53.81 -104.29
N LEU A 30 129.10 -52.87 -105.17
CA LEU A 30 128.50 -51.55 -105.28
C LEU A 30 127.07 -51.59 -105.83
N ASP A 31 126.81 -52.41 -106.85
CA ASP A 31 125.47 -52.62 -107.42
C ASP A 31 124.56 -53.33 -106.42
N GLN A 32 125.08 -54.30 -105.67
CA GLN A 32 124.35 -54.95 -104.59
C GLN A 32 124.02 -53.94 -103.48
N ALA A 33 125.00 -53.21 -102.95
CA ALA A 33 124.79 -52.18 -101.93
C ALA A 33 123.87 -51.03 -102.44
N SER A 34 123.95 -50.69 -103.72
CA SER A 34 123.04 -49.74 -104.38
C SER A 34 121.62 -50.29 -104.43
N SER A 35 121.44 -51.55 -104.81
CA SER A 35 120.14 -52.22 -104.84
C SER A 35 119.52 -52.39 -103.45
N GLU A 36 120.31 -52.74 -102.44
CA GLU A 36 119.88 -52.86 -101.04
C GLU A 36 119.54 -51.48 -100.45
N LYS A 37 120.28 -50.43 -100.84
CA LYS A 37 119.97 -49.04 -100.50
C LYS A 37 118.70 -48.54 -101.18
N ILE A 38 118.48 -48.88 -102.46
CA ILE A 38 117.25 -48.55 -103.20
C ILE A 38 116.06 -49.28 -102.60
N GLN A 39 116.19 -50.58 -102.30
CA GLN A 39 115.14 -51.34 -101.62
C GLN A 39 114.85 -50.77 -100.22
N SER A 40 115.88 -50.46 -99.42
CA SER A 40 115.69 -49.82 -98.11
C SER A 40 115.02 -48.45 -98.21
N ALA A 41 115.32 -47.67 -99.27
CA ALA A 41 114.63 -46.41 -99.53
C ALA A 41 113.18 -46.60 -100.00
N GLN A 42 112.88 -47.64 -100.78
CA GLN A 42 111.52 -48.00 -101.20
C GLN A 42 110.68 -48.48 -100.01
N TYR A 43 111.21 -49.40 -99.19
CA TYR A 43 110.56 -49.81 -97.94
C TYR A 43 110.42 -48.63 -96.96
N GLY A 44 111.43 -47.76 -96.88
CA GLY A 44 111.37 -46.54 -96.08
C GLY A 44 110.30 -45.55 -96.55
N LEU A 45 110.09 -45.43 -97.86
CA LEU A 45 109.02 -44.60 -98.44
C LEU A 45 107.64 -45.18 -98.12
N VAL A 46 107.42 -46.48 -98.35
CA VAL A 46 106.16 -47.15 -98.01
C VAL A 46 105.86 -47.04 -96.51
N LEU A 47 106.87 -47.22 -95.64
CA LEU A 47 106.70 -47.03 -94.19
C LEU A 47 106.40 -45.57 -93.80
N LEU A 48 106.88 -44.58 -94.56
CA LEU A 48 106.53 -43.17 -94.36
C LEU A 48 105.10 -42.87 -94.84
N GLU A 49 104.68 -43.41 -95.97
CA GLU A 49 103.31 -43.30 -96.49
C GLU A 49 102.31 -44.00 -95.56
N GLU A 50 102.61 -45.21 -95.07
CA GLU A 50 101.82 -45.91 -94.06
C GLU A 50 101.77 -45.15 -92.73
N LYS A 51 102.90 -44.58 -92.29
CA LYS A 51 102.94 -43.73 -91.10
C LYS A 51 102.08 -42.47 -91.28
N GLU A 52 102.16 -41.80 -92.41
CA GLU A 52 101.37 -40.60 -92.71
C GLU A 52 99.87 -40.93 -92.76
N ALA A 53 99.49 -42.02 -93.43
CA ALA A 53 98.12 -42.50 -93.46
C ALA A 53 97.58 -42.95 -92.08
N LEU A 54 98.43 -43.53 -91.23
CA LEU A 54 98.09 -43.83 -89.83
C LEU A 54 97.99 -42.56 -88.99
N GLN A 55 98.86 -41.58 -89.20
CA GLN A 55 98.83 -40.32 -88.47
C GLN A 55 97.58 -39.51 -88.80
N LEU A 56 97.21 -39.40 -90.09
CA LEU A 56 95.94 -38.81 -90.51
C LEU A 56 94.73 -39.52 -89.88
N LYS A 57 94.74 -40.86 -89.81
CA LYS A 57 93.68 -41.61 -89.11
C LYS A 57 93.65 -41.33 -87.60
N CYS A 58 94.80 -41.17 -86.95
CA CYS A 58 94.85 -40.79 -85.54
C CYS A 58 94.26 -39.39 -85.34
N GLU A 59 94.64 -38.42 -86.17
CA GLU A 59 94.11 -37.05 -86.15
C GLU A 59 92.58 -37.03 -86.43
N GLU A 60 92.10 -37.81 -87.39
CA GLU A 60 90.67 -38.04 -87.63
C GLU A 60 89.95 -38.64 -86.40
N PHE A 61 90.52 -39.68 -85.78
CA PHE A 61 89.93 -40.28 -84.58
C PHE A 61 89.96 -39.35 -83.36
N GLU A 62 91.01 -38.54 -83.19
CA GLU A 62 91.10 -37.53 -82.13
C GLU A 62 90.03 -36.44 -82.30
N THR A 63 89.82 -35.93 -83.53
CA THR A 63 88.74 -34.96 -83.79
C THR A 63 87.35 -35.57 -83.60
N LEU A 64 87.12 -36.81 -84.03
CA LEU A 64 85.85 -37.51 -83.77
C LEU A 64 85.62 -37.79 -82.27
N TYR A 65 86.69 -38.09 -81.52
CA TYR A 65 86.63 -38.29 -80.07
C TYR A 65 86.29 -37.00 -79.33
N GLU A 66 87.00 -35.90 -79.60
CA GLU A 66 86.72 -34.61 -78.95
C GLU A 66 85.35 -34.06 -79.34
N ASN A 67 84.89 -34.24 -80.59
CA ASN A 67 83.51 -33.92 -80.99
C ASN A 67 82.48 -34.76 -80.21
N SER A 68 82.65 -36.08 -80.13
CA SER A 68 81.73 -36.97 -79.41
C SER A 68 81.70 -36.66 -77.91
N LYS A 69 82.84 -36.30 -77.33
CA LYS A 69 82.99 -35.87 -75.94
C LYS A 69 82.28 -34.53 -75.70
N HIS A 70 82.41 -33.57 -76.60
CA HIS A 70 81.71 -32.28 -76.50
C HIS A 70 80.19 -32.44 -76.63
N GLU A 71 79.70 -33.29 -77.56
CA GLU A 71 78.28 -33.64 -77.67
C GLU A 71 77.77 -34.35 -76.38
N LEU A 72 78.58 -35.21 -75.78
CA LEU A 72 78.27 -35.85 -74.50
C LEU A 72 78.19 -34.83 -73.36
N GLU A 73 79.10 -33.87 -73.29
CA GLU A 73 79.07 -32.77 -72.30
C GLU A 73 77.81 -31.90 -72.47
N ILE A 74 77.49 -31.49 -73.70
CA ILE A 74 76.27 -30.71 -74.01
C ILE A 74 75.00 -31.48 -73.62
N THR A 75 74.91 -32.78 -73.96
CA THR A 75 73.73 -33.58 -73.63
C THR A 75 73.60 -33.87 -72.14
N GLN A 76 74.71 -34.05 -71.42
CA GLN A 76 74.72 -34.13 -69.95
C GLN A 76 74.27 -32.82 -69.30
N GLU A 77 74.75 -31.67 -69.78
CA GLU A 77 74.30 -30.36 -69.30
C GLU A 77 72.80 -30.13 -69.58
N ALA A 78 72.33 -30.46 -70.78
CA ALA A 78 70.92 -30.34 -71.15
C ALA A 78 70.02 -31.24 -70.29
N LEU A 79 70.45 -32.48 -70.03
CA LEU A 79 69.76 -33.40 -69.13
C LEU A 79 69.74 -32.88 -67.68
N ALA A 80 70.86 -32.35 -67.18
CA ALA A 80 70.93 -31.77 -65.84
C ALA A 80 70.00 -30.56 -65.70
N LYS A 81 70.02 -29.64 -66.68
CA LYS A 81 69.11 -28.47 -66.75
C LYS A 81 67.65 -28.90 -66.84
N PHE A 82 67.32 -29.90 -67.66
CA PHE A 82 65.96 -30.45 -67.74
C PHE A 82 65.51 -31.04 -66.39
N GLN A 83 66.36 -31.85 -65.74
CA GLN A 83 66.04 -32.45 -64.44
C GLN A 83 65.86 -31.41 -63.32
N THR A 84 66.67 -30.35 -63.28
CA THR A 84 66.51 -29.28 -62.28
C THR A 84 65.26 -28.45 -62.56
N THR A 85 65.03 -28.02 -63.81
CA THR A 85 63.81 -27.30 -64.19
C THR A 85 62.56 -28.12 -63.89
N HIS A 86 62.51 -29.39 -64.31
CA HIS A 86 61.36 -30.27 -64.04
C HIS A 86 61.11 -30.41 -62.53
N LYS A 87 62.15 -30.61 -61.71
CA LYS A 87 62.02 -30.69 -60.24
C LYS A 87 61.45 -29.40 -59.65
N VAL A 88 61.92 -28.24 -60.10
CA VAL A 88 61.43 -26.93 -59.65
C VAL A 88 59.98 -26.71 -60.08
N THR A 89 59.62 -27.00 -61.33
CA THR A 89 58.25 -26.89 -61.82
C THR A 89 57.30 -27.81 -61.06
N THR A 90 57.67 -29.07 -60.80
CA THR A 90 56.84 -29.98 -59.99
C THR A 90 56.66 -29.50 -58.56
N LYS A 91 57.72 -28.95 -57.93
CA LYS A 91 57.62 -28.39 -56.58
C LYS A 91 56.71 -27.16 -56.54
N SER A 92 56.91 -26.22 -57.46
CA SER A 92 56.08 -25.01 -57.57
C SER A 92 54.61 -25.35 -57.85
N GLY A 93 54.33 -26.43 -58.59
CA GLY A 93 52.97 -26.94 -58.79
C GLY A 93 52.35 -27.44 -57.49
N ILE A 94 53.07 -28.30 -56.75
CA ILE A 94 52.63 -28.82 -55.44
C ILE A 94 52.44 -27.68 -54.44
N GLU A 95 53.40 -26.76 -54.32
CA GLU A 95 53.33 -25.59 -53.42
C GLU A 95 52.11 -24.71 -53.74
N GLN A 96 51.76 -24.55 -55.02
CA GLN A 96 50.58 -23.79 -55.43
C GLN A 96 49.26 -24.54 -55.15
N GLU A 97 49.21 -25.86 -55.35
CA GLU A 97 48.07 -26.70 -54.96
C GLU A 97 47.87 -26.70 -53.43
N GLU A 98 48.94 -26.87 -52.64
CA GLU A 98 48.92 -26.78 -51.18
C GLU A 98 48.44 -25.40 -50.70
N SER A 99 48.89 -24.31 -51.35
CA SER A 99 48.41 -22.96 -51.05
C SER A 99 46.92 -22.78 -51.31
N LEU A 100 46.41 -23.30 -52.43
CA LEU A 100 44.98 -23.23 -52.77
C LEU A 100 44.12 -24.09 -51.84
N LEU A 101 44.60 -25.27 -51.46
CA LEU A 101 43.94 -26.13 -50.47
C LEU A 101 43.89 -25.48 -49.08
N SER A 102 45.00 -24.85 -48.65
CA SER A 102 45.08 -24.09 -47.40
C SER A 102 44.12 -22.90 -47.38
N GLU A 103 44.06 -22.12 -48.47
CA GLU A 103 43.12 -21.01 -48.62
C GLU A 103 41.65 -21.48 -48.62
N SER A 104 41.37 -22.62 -49.28
CA SER A 104 40.03 -23.23 -49.27
C SER A 104 39.62 -23.68 -47.86
N ALA A 105 40.51 -24.37 -47.14
CA ALA A 105 40.25 -24.82 -45.77
C ALA A 105 40.08 -23.66 -44.79
N ALA A 106 40.87 -22.58 -44.93
CA ALA A 106 40.72 -21.36 -44.13
C ALA A 106 39.36 -20.67 -44.41
N ARG A 107 38.96 -20.58 -45.68
CA ARG A 107 37.68 -20.01 -46.10
C ARG A 107 36.50 -20.85 -45.60
N GLU A 108 36.57 -22.17 -45.69
CA GLU A 108 35.57 -23.09 -45.16
C GLU A 108 35.44 -22.95 -43.63
N THR A 109 36.57 -22.91 -42.91
CA THR A 109 36.60 -22.70 -41.45
C THR A 109 35.94 -21.36 -41.05
N SER A 110 36.23 -20.28 -41.79
CA SER A 110 35.62 -18.97 -41.55
C SER A 110 34.11 -18.97 -41.78
N LEU A 111 33.63 -19.62 -42.86
CA LEU A 111 32.20 -19.72 -43.15
C LEU A 111 31.48 -20.59 -42.10
N ASN A 112 32.10 -21.68 -41.65
CA ASN A 112 31.56 -22.53 -40.59
C ASN A 112 31.47 -21.79 -39.25
N SER A 113 32.45 -20.93 -38.90
CA SER A 113 32.35 -20.04 -37.71
C SER A 113 31.15 -19.10 -37.83
N GLN A 114 30.99 -18.44 -38.98
CA GLN A 114 29.89 -17.50 -39.21
C GLN A 114 28.51 -18.20 -39.18
N ILE A 115 28.40 -19.42 -39.69
CA ILE A 115 27.18 -20.23 -39.59
C ILE A 115 26.86 -20.52 -38.12
N LEU A 116 27.83 -20.97 -37.33
CA LEU A 116 27.65 -21.25 -35.90
C LEU A 116 27.29 -19.99 -35.09
N GLU A 117 27.88 -18.84 -35.42
CA GLU A 117 27.53 -17.54 -34.82
C GLU A 117 26.06 -17.19 -35.11
N LEU A 118 25.62 -17.25 -36.37
CA LEU A 118 24.23 -16.97 -36.77
C LEU A 118 23.22 -17.98 -36.19
N GLU A 119 23.59 -19.25 -36.06
CA GLU A 119 22.75 -20.27 -35.41
C GLU A 119 22.58 -20.00 -33.90
N ASN A 120 23.65 -19.57 -33.23
CA ASN A 120 23.61 -19.19 -31.82
C ASN A 120 22.80 -17.90 -31.60
N GLU A 121 23.00 -16.87 -32.43
CA GLU A 121 22.17 -15.67 -32.41
C GLU A 121 20.69 -16.01 -32.65
N SER A 122 20.38 -16.82 -33.66
CA SER A 122 19.02 -17.31 -33.93
C SER A 122 18.39 -18.02 -32.73
N LYS A 123 19.18 -18.79 -31.97
CA LYS A 123 18.73 -19.45 -30.73
C LYS A 123 18.49 -18.43 -29.61
N GLN A 124 19.38 -17.46 -29.44
CA GLN A 124 19.26 -16.39 -28.45
C GLN A 124 18.03 -15.52 -28.71
N TRP A 125 17.81 -15.09 -29.97
CA TRP A 125 16.63 -14.30 -30.35
C TRP A 125 15.31 -15.05 -30.13
N ARG A 126 15.29 -16.38 -30.31
CA ARG A 126 14.12 -17.22 -29.96
C ARG A 126 13.84 -17.25 -28.46
N GLN A 127 14.89 -17.34 -27.63
CA GLN A 127 14.75 -17.32 -26.17
C GLN A 127 14.29 -15.95 -25.65
N GLU A 128 14.83 -14.85 -26.19
CA GLU A 128 14.36 -13.50 -25.85
C GLU A 128 12.92 -13.24 -26.32
N LEU A 129 12.53 -13.75 -27.49
CA LEU A 129 11.14 -13.66 -27.96
C LEU A 129 10.19 -14.39 -27.02
N GLU A 130 10.52 -15.62 -26.59
CA GLU A 130 9.73 -16.38 -25.62
C GLU A 130 9.64 -15.63 -24.27
N ARG A 131 10.75 -15.08 -23.78
CA ARG A 131 10.77 -14.27 -22.56
C ARG A 131 9.84 -13.05 -22.66
N VAL A 132 9.92 -12.30 -23.76
CA VAL A 132 9.07 -11.11 -24.00
C VAL A 132 7.60 -11.48 -24.19
N VAL A 133 7.29 -12.62 -24.81
CA VAL A 133 5.92 -13.15 -24.91
C VAL A 133 5.36 -13.49 -23.53
N ASN A 134 6.11 -14.20 -22.69
CA ASN A 134 5.70 -14.54 -21.33
C ASN A 134 5.52 -13.30 -20.45
N GLU A 135 6.37 -12.29 -20.61
CA GLU A 135 6.26 -11.03 -19.86
C GLU A 135 5.08 -10.17 -20.35
N ARG A 136 4.80 -10.14 -21.66
CA ARG A 136 3.56 -9.56 -22.22
C ARG A 136 2.32 -10.22 -21.64
N ASP A 137 2.28 -11.55 -21.62
CA ASP A 137 1.10 -12.29 -21.18
C ASP A 137 0.85 -12.14 -19.67
N ARG A 138 1.94 -12.06 -18.88
CA ARG A 138 1.86 -11.67 -17.47
C ARG A 138 1.29 -10.26 -17.29
N VAL A 139 1.79 -9.26 -18.03
CA VAL A 139 1.31 -7.87 -17.94
C VAL A 139 -0.15 -7.75 -18.40
N LEU A 140 -0.58 -8.52 -19.40
CA LEU A 140 -1.97 -8.59 -19.82
C LEU A 140 -2.88 -9.17 -18.72
N GLN A 141 -2.44 -10.21 -18.01
CA GLN A 141 -3.17 -10.77 -16.87
C GLN A 141 -3.25 -9.76 -15.70
N GLU A 142 -2.14 -9.13 -15.33
CA GLU A 142 -2.11 -8.10 -14.29
C GLU A 142 -3.04 -6.91 -14.63
N ASN A 143 -3.09 -6.50 -15.89
CA ASN A 143 -4.01 -5.44 -16.35
C ASN A 143 -5.49 -5.87 -16.28
N TYR A 144 -5.81 -7.13 -16.62
CA TYR A 144 -7.17 -7.67 -16.51
C TYR A 144 -7.65 -7.76 -15.05
N ASP A 145 -6.78 -8.13 -14.12
CA ASP A 145 -7.12 -8.18 -12.70
C ASP A 145 -7.21 -6.76 -12.08
N LEU A 146 -6.41 -5.79 -12.54
CA LEU A 146 -6.59 -4.36 -12.22
C LEU A 146 -7.91 -3.79 -12.75
N ASP A 147 -8.33 -4.18 -13.96
CA ASP A 147 -9.60 -3.77 -14.55
C ASP A 147 -10.80 -4.26 -13.74
N LYS A 148 -10.75 -5.51 -13.23
CA LYS A 148 -11.76 -6.03 -12.27
C LYS A 148 -11.80 -5.23 -10.98
N TYR A 149 -10.64 -5.01 -10.35
CA TYR A 149 -10.56 -4.26 -9.10
C TYR A 149 -11.08 -2.83 -9.25
N ARG A 150 -10.85 -2.20 -10.42
CA ARG A 150 -11.47 -0.92 -10.79
C ARG A 150 -12.99 -1.03 -10.89
N GLU A 151 -13.54 -2.08 -11.50
CA GLU A 151 -14.99 -2.26 -11.64
C GLU A 151 -15.69 -2.52 -10.28
N GLU A 152 -15.06 -3.30 -9.40
CA GLU A 152 -15.52 -3.55 -8.03
C GLU A 152 -15.52 -2.25 -7.20
N THR A 153 -14.40 -1.53 -7.16
CA THR A 153 -14.30 -0.24 -6.44
C THR A 153 -15.21 0.85 -7.06
N GLU A 154 -15.47 0.81 -8.37
CA GLU A 154 -16.47 1.66 -9.01
C GLU A 154 -17.91 1.34 -8.55
N LEU A 155 -18.22 0.06 -8.32
CA LEU A 155 -19.52 -0.40 -7.84
C LEU A 155 -19.72 -0.02 -6.36
N GLU A 156 -18.74 -0.26 -5.50
CA GLU A 156 -18.72 0.21 -4.12
C GLU A 156 -18.94 1.73 -4.04
N ARG A 157 -18.20 2.52 -4.84
CA ARG A 157 -18.37 3.97 -4.93
C ARG A 157 -19.78 4.37 -5.38
N LYS A 158 -20.44 3.60 -6.25
CA LYS A 158 -21.84 3.84 -6.66
C LYS A 158 -22.81 3.55 -5.52
N ASN A 159 -22.58 2.49 -4.75
CA ASN A 159 -23.39 2.10 -3.59
C ASN A 159 -23.27 3.12 -2.44
N LEU A 160 -22.05 3.49 -2.04
CA LEU A 160 -21.81 4.53 -1.02
C LEU A 160 -22.44 5.89 -1.42
N ARG A 161 -22.50 6.21 -2.71
CA ARG A 161 -23.19 7.40 -3.24
C ARG A 161 -24.72 7.28 -3.24
N LEU A 162 -25.29 6.07 -3.18
CA LEU A 162 -26.72 5.85 -2.97
C LEU A 162 -27.06 5.97 -1.49
N GLU A 163 -26.32 5.27 -0.63
CA GLU A 163 -26.46 5.35 0.84
C GLU A 163 -26.34 6.79 1.36
N LEU A 164 -25.34 7.54 0.91
CA LEU A 164 -25.18 8.96 1.28
C LEU A 164 -26.35 9.84 0.83
N ARG A 165 -27.04 9.50 -0.27
CA ARG A 165 -28.26 10.20 -0.69
C ARG A 165 -29.46 9.82 0.17
N GLU A 166 -29.60 8.54 0.54
CA GLU A 166 -30.64 8.06 1.44
C GLU A 166 -30.50 8.66 2.85
N ILE A 167 -29.28 8.67 3.40
CA ILE A 167 -28.97 9.29 4.69
C ILE A 167 -29.35 10.77 4.68
N LYS A 168 -28.97 11.54 3.64
CA LYS A 168 -29.35 12.95 3.50
C LYS A 168 -30.86 13.17 3.40
N PHE A 169 -31.58 12.29 2.70
CA PHE A 169 -33.04 12.36 2.61
C PHE A 169 -33.68 12.09 3.98
N ARG A 170 -33.20 11.07 4.70
CA ARG A 170 -33.63 10.74 6.06
C ARG A 170 -33.32 11.86 7.06
N GLU A 171 -32.12 12.44 7.00
CA GLU A 171 -31.70 13.59 7.80
C GLU A 171 -32.62 14.79 7.56
N THR A 172 -32.87 15.13 6.29
CA THR A 172 -33.80 16.22 5.91
C THR A 172 -35.20 15.99 6.51
N ARG A 173 -35.71 14.75 6.47
CA ARG A 173 -37.01 14.43 7.07
C ARG A 173 -36.99 14.51 8.60
N LEU A 174 -35.93 14.03 9.25
CA LEU A 174 -35.81 14.16 10.72
C LEU A 174 -35.70 15.63 11.16
N ILE A 175 -35.10 16.50 10.35
CA ILE A 175 -35.07 17.95 10.59
C ILE A 175 -36.49 18.56 10.47
N THR A 176 -37.29 18.16 9.46
CA THR A 176 -38.68 18.64 9.36
C THR A 176 -39.52 18.14 10.55
N ASP A 177 -39.46 16.84 10.85
CA ASP A 177 -40.17 16.21 11.98
C ASP A 177 -39.79 16.91 13.32
N TYR A 178 -38.52 17.28 13.50
CA TYR A 178 -38.05 18.02 14.68
C TYR A 178 -38.60 19.45 14.72
N SER A 179 -38.59 20.18 13.61
CA SER A 179 -39.14 21.55 13.57
C SER A 179 -40.64 21.61 13.84
N GLU A 180 -41.42 20.61 13.38
CA GLU A 180 -42.84 20.49 13.69
C GLU A 180 -43.05 20.28 15.19
N LEU A 181 -42.26 19.40 15.83
CA LEU A 181 -42.31 19.18 17.28
C LEU A 181 -41.87 20.41 18.11
N GLU A 182 -40.90 21.20 17.62
CA GLU A 182 -40.53 22.47 18.25
C GLU A 182 -41.67 23.49 18.17
N GLU A 183 -42.35 23.62 17.02
CA GLU A 183 -43.52 24.48 16.87
C GLU A 183 -44.66 24.05 17.79
N GLU A 184 -45.00 22.75 17.83
CA GLU A 184 -45.98 22.21 18.78
C GLU A 184 -45.61 22.54 20.22
N ASN A 185 -44.36 22.32 20.64
CA ASN A 185 -43.89 22.64 21.99
C ASN A 185 -44.06 24.12 22.32
N ILE A 186 -43.68 25.02 21.39
CA ILE A 186 -43.87 26.47 21.54
C ILE A 186 -45.35 26.83 21.66
N THR A 187 -46.26 26.18 20.91
CA THR A 187 -47.70 26.43 21.06
C THR A 187 -48.24 25.95 22.41
N LEU A 188 -47.80 24.79 22.90
CA LEU A 188 -48.18 24.28 24.23
C LEU A 188 -47.66 25.18 25.36
N GLN A 189 -46.40 25.65 25.28
CA GLN A 189 -45.86 26.62 26.24
C GLN A 189 -46.66 27.94 26.27
N LYS A 190 -47.09 28.44 25.09
CA LYS A 190 -47.97 29.61 25.00
C LYS A 190 -49.33 29.34 25.65
N GLN A 191 -49.97 28.20 25.37
CA GLN A 191 -51.24 27.81 25.99
C GLN A 191 -51.13 27.69 27.52
N VAL A 192 -50.09 27.04 28.03
CA VAL A 192 -49.82 26.93 29.48
C VAL A 192 -49.61 28.32 30.11
N SER A 193 -48.96 29.24 29.41
CA SER A 193 -48.75 30.61 29.89
C SER A 193 -50.05 31.41 29.96
N VAL A 194 -50.93 31.27 28.95
CA VAL A 194 -52.27 31.88 28.95
C VAL A 194 -53.14 31.30 30.07
N LEU A 195 -53.13 29.97 30.26
CA LEU A 195 -53.85 29.31 31.36
C LEU A 195 -53.36 29.79 32.74
N LYS A 196 -52.04 29.99 32.91
CA LYS A 196 -51.49 30.58 34.14
C LYS A 196 -51.94 32.02 34.37
N SER A 197 -52.02 32.86 33.35
CA SER A 197 -52.58 34.22 33.46
C SER A 197 -54.05 34.18 33.88
N SER A 198 -54.85 33.38 33.17
CA SER A 198 -56.28 33.22 33.45
C SER A 198 -56.55 32.65 34.85
N GLN A 199 -55.69 31.75 35.36
CA GLN A 199 -55.77 31.26 36.74
C GLN A 199 -55.51 32.36 37.78
N VAL A 200 -54.56 33.28 37.52
CA VAL A 200 -54.29 34.43 38.40
C VAL A 200 -55.46 35.42 38.36
N GLU A 201 -56.02 35.70 37.18
CA GLU A 201 -57.22 36.53 37.03
C GLU A 201 -58.43 35.92 37.75
N PHE A 202 -58.62 34.60 37.68
CA PHE A 202 -59.69 33.88 38.37
C PHE A 202 -59.56 33.95 39.89
N GLU A 203 -58.38 33.67 40.45
CA GLU A 203 -58.17 33.82 41.90
C GLU A 203 -58.32 35.30 42.32
N GLY A 204 -57.88 36.27 41.50
CA GLY A 204 -58.11 37.70 41.74
C GLY A 204 -59.60 38.06 41.82
N ALA A 205 -60.40 37.63 40.84
CA ALA A 205 -61.86 37.81 40.84
C ALA A 205 -62.54 37.12 42.05
N LYS A 206 -62.05 35.94 42.45
CA LYS A 206 -62.51 35.20 43.63
C LYS A 206 -62.15 35.92 44.95
N HIS A 207 -61.00 36.60 45.03
CA HIS A 207 -60.68 37.48 46.15
C HIS A 207 -61.62 38.69 46.20
N GLU A 208 -61.90 39.31 45.06
CA GLU A 208 -62.84 40.43 44.97
C GLU A 208 -64.28 40.02 45.34
N ILE A 209 -64.75 38.84 44.91
CA ILE A 209 -66.05 38.30 45.31
C ILE A 209 -66.14 38.11 46.84
N ARG A 210 -65.09 37.57 47.49
CA ARG A 210 -65.07 37.44 48.96
C ARG A 210 -65.14 38.80 49.65
N ARG A 211 -64.36 39.79 49.19
CA ARG A 211 -64.38 41.16 49.71
C ARG A 211 -65.78 41.79 49.61
N LEU A 212 -66.43 41.64 48.46
CA LEU A 212 -67.81 42.12 48.25
C LEU A 212 -68.83 41.35 49.10
N GLN A 213 -68.62 40.06 49.38
CA GLN A 213 -69.45 39.29 50.32
C GLN A 213 -69.30 39.82 51.76
N GLU A 214 -68.08 40.08 52.23
CA GLU A 214 -67.81 40.70 53.54
C GLU A 214 -68.47 42.08 53.66
N GLU A 215 -68.38 42.93 52.62
CA GLU A 215 -69.06 44.23 52.56
C GLU A 215 -70.60 44.09 52.63
N VAL A 216 -71.16 43.08 51.96
CA VAL A 216 -72.60 42.76 52.01
C VAL A 216 -73.02 42.24 53.39
N GLU A 217 -72.21 41.41 54.05
CA GLU A 217 -72.48 40.92 55.41
C GLU A 217 -72.48 42.06 56.43
N VAL A 218 -71.51 42.98 56.35
CA VAL A 218 -71.48 44.19 57.21
C VAL A 218 -72.70 45.08 56.93
N ALA A 219 -73.09 45.28 55.68
CA ALA A 219 -74.29 46.03 55.34
C ALA A 219 -75.57 45.36 55.86
N GLN A 220 -75.65 44.02 55.83
CA GLN A 220 -76.77 43.26 56.41
C GLN A 220 -76.82 43.43 57.93
N GLN A 221 -75.69 43.35 58.64
CA GLN A 221 -75.61 43.60 60.08
C GLN A 221 -76.10 45.01 60.44
N GLN A 222 -75.67 46.04 59.70
CA GLN A 222 -76.14 47.42 59.89
C GLN A 222 -77.65 47.56 59.66
N VAL A 223 -78.20 46.89 58.64
CA VAL A 223 -79.66 46.86 58.39
C VAL A 223 -80.41 46.16 59.52
N GLU A 224 -79.89 45.07 60.07
CA GLU A 224 -80.47 44.41 61.24
C GLU A 224 -80.43 45.29 62.50
N GLU A 225 -79.33 45.99 62.76
CA GLU A 225 -79.20 46.92 63.88
C GLU A 225 -80.18 48.08 63.75
N LEU A 226 -80.29 48.69 62.56
CA LEU A 226 -81.30 49.71 62.27
C LEU A 226 -82.72 49.16 62.43
N ALA A 227 -82.99 47.92 62.05
CA ALA A 227 -84.29 47.27 62.27
C ALA A 227 -84.57 47.00 63.76
N LYS A 228 -83.56 46.64 64.56
CA LYS A 228 -83.66 46.49 66.03
C LYS A 228 -83.92 47.85 66.70
N LEU A 229 -83.18 48.89 66.32
CA LEU A 229 -83.38 50.27 66.79
C LEU A 229 -84.76 50.81 66.40
N LYS A 230 -85.23 50.55 65.17
CA LYS A 230 -86.60 50.90 64.73
C LYS A 230 -87.66 50.24 65.61
N LYS A 231 -87.54 48.94 65.91
CA LYS A 231 -88.47 48.24 66.83
C LYS A 231 -88.45 48.82 68.25
N ILE A 232 -87.28 49.25 68.74
CA ILE A 232 -87.17 49.92 70.05
C ILE A 232 -87.88 51.28 70.01
N ALA A 233 -87.67 52.08 68.96
CA ALA A 233 -88.34 53.37 68.81
C ALA A 233 -89.86 53.23 68.62
N GLU A 234 -90.31 52.22 67.87
CA GLU A 234 -91.73 51.86 67.74
C GLU A 234 -92.33 51.50 69.11
N LYS A 235 -91.66 50.62 69.88
CA LYS A 235 -92.11 50.24 71.22
C LYS A 235 -92.10 51.39 72.22
N GLN A 236 -91.09 52.27 72.18
CA GLN A 236 -91.06 53.49 73.01
C GLN A 236 -92.18 54.46 72.64
N MET A 237 -92.55 54.55 71.36
CA MET A 237 -93.71 55.33 70.92
C MET A 237 -95.02 54.69 71.41
N GLU A 238 -95.17 53.37 71.34
CA GLU A 238 -96.31 52.63 71.91
C GLU A 238 -96.42 52.85 73.42
N GLU A 239 -95.35 52.67 74.19
CA GLU A 239 -95.28 52.91 75.64
C GLU A 239 -95.62 54.37 75.99
N ALA A 240 -95.16 55.34 75.20
CA ALA A 240 -95.51 56.75 75.39
C ALA A 240 -96.99 57.05 75.07
N LEU A 241 -97.57 56.38 74.07
CA LEU A 241 -98.98 56.49 73.73
C LEU A 241 -99.87 55.83 74.80
N GLU A 242 -99.49 54.66 75.32
CA GLU A 242 -100.14 53.99 76.44
C GLU A 242 -100.05 54.82 77.73
N SER A 243 -98.87 55.38 78.03
CA SER A 243 -98.68 56.30 79.16
C SER A 243 -99.59 57.52 79.05
N LEU A 244 -99.64 58.16 77.88
CA LEU A 244 -100.51 59.31 77.62
C LEU A 244 -102.01 58.95 77.63
N GLN A 245 -102.38 57.72 77.26
CA GLN A 245 -103.72 57.19 77.47
C GLN A 245 -104.02 57.00 78.95
N SER A 246 -103.09 56.42 79.72
CA SER A 246 -103.23 56.24 81.17
C SER A 246 -103.34 57.58 81.92
N GLU A 247 -102.60 58.62 81.50
CA GLU A 247 -102.75 59.98 82.03
C GLU A 247 -104.10 60.59 81.69
N ARG A 248 -104.63 60.34 80.48
CA ARG A 248 -105.99 60.78 80.10
C ARG A 248 -107.03 60.07 80.95
N GLU A 249 -106.92 58.76 81.14
CA GLU A 249 -107.82 57.95 81.97
C GLU A 249 -107.75 58.38 83.45
N ALA A 250 -106.55 58.58 84.00
CA ALA A 250 -106.34 59.12 85.34
C ALA A 250 -106.89 60.55 85.48
N LYS A 251 -106.73 61.41 84.47
CA LYS A 251 -107.33 62.75 84.45
C LYS A 251 -108.86 62.71 84.36
N TYR A 252 -109.44 61.76 83.63
CA TYR A 252 -110.89 61.52 83.65
C TYR A 252 -111.36 60.95 84.99
N ALA A 253 -110.59 60.09 85.64
CA ALA A 253 -110.88 59.56 86.98
C ALA A 253 -110.82 60.68 88.03
N LEU A 254 -109.76 61.48 88.07
CA LEU A 254 -109.64 62.66 88.94
C LEU A 254 -110.71 63.71 88.66
N LYS A 255 -111.11 63.91 87.39
CA LYS A 255 -112.26 64.77 87.06
C LYS A 255 -113.55 64.20 87.64
N LYS A 256 -113.78 62.88 87.52
CA LYS A 256 -114.95 62.20 88.09
C LYS A 256 -114.95 62.25 89.63
N GLU A 257 -113.80 62.15 90.27
CA GLU A 257 -113.64 62.36 91.72
C GLU A 257 -113.88 63.81 92.10
N LEU A 258 -113.41 64.79 91.32
CA LEU A 258 -113.69 66.22 91.54
C LEU A 258 -115.19 66.51 91.38
N ASP A 259 -115.84 65.97 90.35
CA ASP A 259 -117.29 66.07 90.14
C ASP A 259 -118.05 65.38 91.31
N GLN A 260 -117.55 64.27 91.84
CA GLN A 260 -118.06 63.67 93.09
C GLN A 260 -117.80 64.55 94.32
N ARG A 261 -116.64 65.20 94.43
CA ARG A 261 -116.30 66.11 95.54
C ARG A 261 -117.21 67.33 95.54
N ILE A 262 -117.42 67.97 94.38
CA ILE A 262 -118.38 69.06 94.18
C ILE A 262 -119.80 68.62 94.57
N ASN A 263 -120.24 67.41 94.17
CA ASN A 263 -121.52 66.87 94.63
C ASN A 263 -121.57 66.59 96.15
N SER A 264 -120.44 66.23 96.77
CA SER A 264 -120.35 65.98 98.22
C SER A 264 -120.20 67.25 99.08
N GLU A 265 -119.69 68.35 98.53
CA GLU A 265 -119.52 69.63 99.24
C GLU A 265 -120.84 70.36 99.55
N SER A 266 -121.98 69.83 99.07
CA SER A 266 -123.32 70.35 99.40
C SER A 266 -123.83 70.00 100.82
N MET A 267 -123.08 69.21 101.61
CA MET A 267 -123.44 68.79 102.98
C MET A 267 -122.21 68.82 103.92
N PHE A 268 -122.00 69.93 104.64
CA PHE A 268 -120.90 70.20 105.61
C PHE A 268 -119.47 70.11 105.02
N ASN A 269 -118.66 71.17 104.90
CA ASN A 269 -118.60 72.50 105.51
C ASN A 269 -118.29 72.56 107.03
N LEU A 270 -117.10 73.13 107.34
CA LEU A 270 -116.48 73.43 108.65
C LEU A 270 -116.17 72.26 109.63
N SER A 271 -114.88 71.93 109.79
CA SER A 271 -114.11 72.19 111.04
C SER A 271 -112.68 71.61 111.03
N ASN A 272 -111.67 72.49 111.19
CA ASN A 272 -110.39 72.40 111.90
C ASN A 272 -109.61 71.04 111.99
N LEU A 273 -108.35 70.92 111.54
CA LEU A 273 -107.10 71.63 111.91
C LEU A 273 -106.48 71.21 113.27
N ALA A 274 -105.45 70.35 113.25
CA ALA A 274 -104.32 70.34 114.21
C ALA A 274 -103.19 69.33 113.82
N PHE A 275 -101.93 69.78 113.86
CA PHE A 275 -100.67 69.11 114.32
C PHE A 275 -100.31 67.65 113.90
N SER A 276 -99.04 67.23 113.75
CA SER A 276 -97.73 67.88 113.56
C SER A 276 -96.61 66.81 113.45
N ILE A 277 -95.56 67.08 112.67
CA ILE A 277 -94.12 66.81 112.92
C ILE A 277 -93.63 65.38 113.36
N ARG A 278 -92.56 64.91 112.65
CA ARG A 278 -91.65 63.75 112.94
C ARG A 278 -92.25 62.34 112.79
N GLY A 279 -91.50 61.34 112.31
CA GLY A 279 -90.11 61.30 111.81
C GLY A 279 -89.54 59.85 111.80
N ILE A 280 -88.21 59.71 111.61
CA ILE A 280 -87.39 58.48 111.84
C ILE A 280 -87.59 57.41 110.73
N THR A 281 -86.71 57.24 109.73
CA THR A 281 -85.28 56.82 109.65
C THR A 281 -84.99 55.32 109.75
N ASN A 282 -83.86 54.95 109.15
CA ASN A 282 -83.01 53.75 109.23
C ASN A 282 -83.00 52.95 107.91
N ASP A 283 -81.96 52.98 107.07
CA ASP A 283 -80.48 52.82 107.20
C ASP A 283 -79.98 51.37 107.20
N ASP A 284 -78.80 51.21 106.55
CA ASP A 284 -77.77 50.17 106.70
C ASP A 284 -78.07 48.72 106.21
N GLN A 285 -77.12 47.86 105.76
CA GLN A 285 -75.68 47.90 105.37
C GLN A 285 -75.35 46.54 104.67
N ALA A 286 -74.21 46.21 104.02
CA ALA A 286 -72.94 46.85 103.60
C ALA A 286 -72.18 45.88 102.63
N MET A 287 -70.97 46.26 102.18
CA MET A 287 -69.73 45.44 102.02
C MET A 287 -69.07 45.35 100.62
N GLY A 288 -67.75 45.69 100.58
CA GLY A 288 -66.76 45.47 99.50
C GLY A 288 -66.71 46.58 98.43
N SER A 289 -65.63 47.36 98.22
CA SER A 289 -64.17 47.23 98.49
C SER A 289 -63.52 46.02 97.80
N ASP A 290 -62.37 46.10 97.12
CA ASP A 290 -61.31 47.12 97.06
C ASP A 290 -60.51 47.06 95.71
N GLY A 291 -59.56 47.99 95.45
CA GLY A 291 -58.82 48.30 94.19
C GLY A 291 -57.97 47.20 93.49
N GLU A 292 -56.87 47.47 92.76
CA GLU A 292 -56.27 48.64 92.06
C GLU A 292 -55.11 48.11 91.14
N ASP A 293 -54.69 48.90 90.13
CA ASP A 293 -53.36 49.06 89.49
C ASP A 293 -52.36 47.91 89.11
N ASP A 294 -52.05 47.90 87.79
CA ASP A 294 -50.74 48.02 87.10
C ASP A 294 -49.48 47.12 87.32
N LEU A 295 -48.97 46.63 86.16
CA LEU A 295 -47.56 46.36 85.76
C LEU A 295 -46.73 45.24 86.47
N PRO A 296 -45.54 44.80 85.96
CA PRO A 296 -44.95 44.83 84.59
C PRO A 296 -44.27 43.48 84.15
N VAL A 297 -43.42 43.51 83.09
CA VAL A 297 -42.39 42.49 82.68
C VAL A 297 -42.93 41.23 81.96
N LEU A 298 -42.65 40.90 80.70
CA LEU A 298 -41.58 41.24 79.73
C LEU A 298 -40.21 40.57 79.97
N LYS A 299 -40.13 39.24 79.74
CA LYS A 299 -38.87 38.53 79.39
C LYS A 299 -39.09 37.09 78.88
N ARG A 300 -38.91 36.88 77.57
CA ARG A 300 -38.16 35.75 76.99
C ARG A 300 -38.00 35.93 75.46
N ILE A 301 -36.76 36.26 75.05
CA ILE A 301 -35.96 35.58 74.00
C ILE A 301 -36.75 35.29 72.71
N GLU A 302 -36.59 35.96 71.56
CA GLU A 302 -35.42 36.63 70.96
C GLU A 302 -34.14 35.76 70.91
N ALA A 303 -34.16 34.75 70.03
CA ALA A 303 -32.98 34.07 69.51
C ALA A 303 -33.31 33.25 68.25
N ASP A 304 -33.78 33.90 67.18
CA ASP A 304 -34.05 33.21 65.91
C ASP A 304 -33.69 34.11 64.70
N LEU A 305 -32.37 34.23 64.44
CA LEU A 305 -31.77 34.64 63.16
C LEU A 305 -30.22 34.55 63.27
N LYS A 306 -29.59 33.83 62.33
CA LYS A 306 -28.13 33.69 62.07
C LYS A 306 -27.32 32.65 62.87
N SER A 307 -27.52 31.37 62.54
CA SER A 307 -26.45 30.44 62.13
C SER A 307 -27.11 29.34 61.29
N GLY A 308 -26.59 28.85 60.17
CA GLY A 308 -25.22 28.85 59.70
C GLY A 308 -24.62 27.45 59.89
N SER A 309 -24.45 26.73 58.77
CA SER A 309 -23.75 25.44 58.60
C SER A 309 -24.49 24.12 58.89
N SER A 310 -24.33 23.21 57.90
CA SER A 310 -24.18 21.75 58.00
C SER A 310 -25.29 20.89 58.62
N GLY A 311 -26.07 20.32 57.70
CA GLY A 311 -26.72 19.00 57.67
C GLY A 311 -26.58 18.02 58.84
N ASP A 312 -27.72 17.46 59.23
CA ASP A 312 -28.01 16.04 59.03
C ASP A 312 -29.54 15.82 59.01
N ILE A 313 -30.09 15.07 58.05
CA ILE A 313 -31.47 14.59 58.08
C ILE A 313 -31.46 13.11 57.70
N SER A 314 -31.49 12.27 58.72
CA SER A 314 -31.57 10.82 58.61
C SER A 314 -32.96 10.33 59.00
N SER A 315 -33.79 9.96 58.01
CA SER A 315 -34.87 8.96 58.13
C SER A 315 -35.65 8.77 56.80
N PRO A 316 -36.26 7.60 56.56
CA PRO A 316 -36.08 6.30 57.22
C PRO A 316 -35.74 5.15 56.25
N ASP A 317 -35.46 3.99 56.84
CA ASP A 317 -35.23 2.69 56.20
C ASP A 317 -36.29 2.32 55.15
N GLY A 318 -35.85 1.75 54.03
CA GLY A 318 -36.69 1.44 52.87
C GLY A 318 -35.93 0.69 51.79
N LYS A 319 -36.02 -0.65 51.80
CA LYS A 319 -35.42 -1.53 50.79
C LYS A 319 -36.02 -1.29 49.40
N GLN A 320 -35.38 -0.43 48.62
CA GLN A 320 -35.45 -0.48 47.16
C GLN A 320 -34.03 -0.65 46.62
N VAL A 321 -33.78 -1.82 46.04
CA VAL A 321 -32.62 -2.04 45.16
C VAL A 321 -32.92 -1.24 43.91
N ASP A 322 -32.28 -0.08 43.77
CA ASP A 322 -32.47 0.77 42.61
C ASP A 322 -31.75 0.17 41.39
N LEU A 323 -32.53 -0.51 40.55
CA LEU A 323 -32.07 -1.14 39.32
C LEU A 323 -31.43 -0.14 38.34
N PHE A 324 -31.77 1.15 38.41
CA PHE A 324 -31.14 2.19 37.61
C PHE A 324 -29.71 2.45 38.07
N SER A 325 -29.46 2.52 39.38
CA SER A 325 -28.10 2.65 39.91
C SER A 325 -27.18 1.49 39.52
N GLU A 326 -27.67 0.24 39.49
CA GLU A 326 -26.85 -0.92 39.09
C GLU A 326 -26.59 -0.99 37.57
N ILE A 327 -27.60 -0.70 36.75
CA ILE A 327 -27.44 -0.69 35.28
C ILE A 327 -26.50 0.44 34.87
N HIS A 328 -26.74 1.67 35.34
CA HIS A 328 -25.89 2.80 34.98
C HIS A 328 -24.48 2.70 35.56
N LEU A 329 -24.26 2.08 36.73
CA LEU A 329 -22.89 1.88 37.24
C LEU A 329 -22.09 0.89 36.37
N ASN A 330 -22.74 -0.15 35.82
CA ASN A 330 -22.09 -1.09 34.91
C ASN A 330 -21.85 -0.48 33.52
N GLU A 331 -22.78 0.33 33.00
CA GLU A 331 -22.58 1.09 31.77
C GLU A 331 -21.47 2.13 31.92
N LEU A 332 -21.45 2.87 33.04
CA LEU A 332 -20.46 3.90 33.32
C LEU A 332 -19.05 3.28 33.49
N LYS A 333 -18.91 2.16 34.22
CA LYS A 333 -17.64 1.40 34.27
C LYS A 333 -17.18 0.86 32.91
N LYS A 334 -18.13 0.49 32.04
CA LYS A 334 -17.83 0.05 30.67
C LYS A 334 -17.33 1.22 29.82
N LEU A 335 -17.93 2.40 29.96
CA LEU A 335 -17.50 3.64 29.31
C LEU A 335 -16.15 4.13 29.84
N GLU A 336 -15.91 4.09 31.16
CA GLU A 336 -14.61 4.39 31.78
C GLU A 336 -13.51 3.49 31.22
N LYS A 337 -13.75 2.18 31.15
CA LYS A 337 -12.78 1.23 30.57
C LYS A 337 -12.57 1.44 29.06
N GLN A 338 -13.60 1.84 28.32
CA GLN A 338 -13.47 2.20 26.90
C GLN A 338 -12.68 3.50 26.71
N LEU A 339 -12.85 4.47 27.61
CA LEU A 339 -12.09 5.72 27.63
C LEU A 339 -10.62 5.47 27.96
N GLU A 340 -10.33 4.70 29.01
CA GLU A 340 -8.97 4.31 29.39
C GLU A 340 -8.26 3.55 28.25
N GLN A 341 -8.96 2.63 27.57
CA GLN A 341 -8.43 1.97 26.37
C GLN A 341 -8.12 2.97 25.26
N ALA A 342 -9.05 3.89 24.95
CA ALA A 342 -8.86 4.91 23.92
C ALA A 342 -7.73 5.91 24.26
N GLU A 343 -7.51 6.23 25.53
CA GLU A 343 -6.38 7.05 25.98
C GLU A 343 -5.04 6.31 25.83
N ASN A 344 -4.98 5.02 26.16
CA ASN A 344 -3.81 4.17 25.93
C ASN A 344 -3.49 4.02 24.44
N ASP A 345 -4.49 3.76 23.60
CA ASP A 345 -4.33 3.65 22.14
C ASP A 345 -3.88 4.98 21.53
N LYS A 346 -4.43 6.11 22.00
CA LYS A 346 -3.98 7.45 21.63
C LYS A 346 -2.52 7.68 22.01
N LEU A 347 -2.08 7.30 23.21
CA LEU A 347 -0.68 7.41 23.62
C LEU A 347 0.23 6.60 22.71
N LEU A 348 -0.09 5.34 22.46
CA LEU A 348 0.68 4.45 21.56
C LEU A 348 0.75 5.01 20.12
N LEU A 349 -0.37 5.49 19.58
CA LEU A 349 -0.41 6.11 18.25
C LEU A 349 0.41 7.41 18.19
N THR A 350 0.40 8.24 19.23
CA THR A 350 1.25 9.45 19.28
C THR A 350 2.74 9.13 19.41
N GLN A 351 3.10 8.01 20.07
CA GLN A 351 4.47 7.53 20.10
C GLN A 351 4.91 7.01 18.71
N ASN A 352 4.13 6.12 18.10
CA ASN A 352 4.39 5.61 16.75
C ASN A 352 4.50 6.74 15.71
N LEU A 353 3.68 7.80 15.84
CA LEU A 353 3.76 8.98 14.97
C LEU A 353 5.08 9.74 15.14
N ARG A 354 5.58 9.92 16.37
CA ARG A 354 6.90 10.54 16.62
C ARG A 354 8.04 9.67 16.11
N ASP A 355 7.98 8.36 16.33
CA ASP A 355 9.01 7.44 15.90
C ASP A 355 9.08 7.41 14.36
N SER A 356 7.92 7.36 13.68
CA SER A 356 7.79 7.51 12.24
C SER A 356 8.33 8.86 11.73
N GLN A 357 7.96 9.99 12.35
CA GLN A 357 8.48 11.32 12.02
C GLN A 357 10.02 11.35 12.12
N SER A 358 10.59 10.83 13.22
CA SER A 358 12.04 10.78 13.40
C SER A 358 12.74 9.89 12.36
N SER A 359 12.08 8.83 11.89
CA SER A 359 12.60 7.96 10.83
C SER A 359 12.61 8.67 9.47
N VAL A 360 11.54 9.41 9.16
CA VAL A 360 11.47 10.27 7.96
C VAL A 360 12.53 11.36 7.99
N GLU A 361 12.72 12.06 9.12
CA GLU A 361 13.76 13.09 9.27
C GLU A 361 15.18 12.52 9.06
N ARG A 362 15.48 11.34 9.63
CA ARG A 362 16.77 10.65 9.41
C ARG A 362 16.98 10.32 7.93
N SER A 363 16.01 9.66 7.29
CA SER A 363 16.12 9.29 5.87
C SER A 363 16.21 10.51 4.94
N GLN A 364 15.53 11.62 5.26
CA GLN A 364 15.67 12.88 4.54
C GLN A 364 17.08 13.47 4.68
N SER A 365 17.69 13.37 5.87
CA SER A 365 19.07 13.81 6.09
C SER A 365 20.09 12.95 5.34
N GLU A 366 19.90 11.63 5.28
CA GLU A 366 20.72 10.70 4.50
C GLU A 366 20.60 11.00 3.00
N LEU A 367 19.38 11.25 2.49
CA LEU A 367 19.14 11.64 1.11
C LEU A 367 19.79 12.98 0.73
N GLN A 368 19.84 13.96 1.64
CA GLN A 368 20.55 15.22 1.41
C GLN A 368 22.07 15.00 1.28
N VAL A 369 22.66 14.16 2.14
CA VAL A 369 24.08 13.79 2.05
C VAL A 369 24.37 13.03 0.75
N PHE A 370 23.49 12.12 0.33
CA PHE A 370 23.60 11.40 -0.92
C PHE A 370 23.52 12.32 -2.14
N MET A 371 22.58 13.27 -2.14
CA MET A 371 22.44 14.26 -3.22
C MET A 371 23.65 15.20 -3.31
N ALA A 372 24.24 15.60 -2.18
CA ALA A 372 25.48 16.38 -2.17
C ALA A 372 26.66 15.61 -2.81
N ARG A 373 26.78 14.30 -2.53
CA ARG A 373 27.79 13.43 -3.15
C ARG A 373 27.60 13.27 -4.67
N ILE A 374 26.37 13.14 -5.14
CA ILE A 374 26.07 13.10 -6.58
C ILE A 374 26.45 14.42 -7.26
N LEU A 375 26.16 15.57 -6.64
CA LEU A 375 26.56 16.88 -7.17
C LEU A 375 28.08 17.05 -7.23
N GLN A 376 28.81 16.54 -6.24
CA GLN A 376 30.28 16.49 -6.27
C GLN A 376 30.79 15.61 -7.42
N LEU A 377 30.22 14.41 -7.60
CA LEU A 377 30.58 13.51 -8.70
C LEU A 377 30.35 14.16 -10.07
N ALA A 378 29.24 14.87 -10.25
CA ALA A 378 28.95 15.64 -11.46
C ALA A 378 29.99 16.74 -11.72
N ALA A 379 30.41 17.48 -10.69
CA ALA A 379 31.44 18.50 -10.81
C ALA A 379 32.81 17.93 -11.23
N HIS A 380 33.18 16.73 -10.78
CA HIS A 380 34.39 16.02 -11.24
C HIS A 380 34.28 15.51 -12.69
N VAL A 381 33.08 15.13 -13.15
CA VAL A 381 32.84 14.81 -14.58
C VAL A 381 32.95 16.07 -15.45
N ASP A 382 32.38 17.19 -15.00
CA ASP A 382 32.49 18.48 -15.68
C ASP A 382 33.94 19.00 -15.74
N SER A 383 34.75 18.78 -14.69
CA SER A 383 36.17 19.16 -14.70
C SER A 383 36.96 18.37 -15.76
N LEU A 384 36.72 17.05 -15.86
CA LEU A 384 37.28 16.18 -16.90
C LEU A 384 36.81 16.60 -18.31
N GLN A 385 35.53 16.94 -18.46
CA GLN A 385 34.98 17.42 -19.74
C GLN A 385 35.59 18.77 -20.16
N HIS A 386 35.80 19.70 -19.23
CA HIS A 386 36.49 20.95 -19.50
C HIS A 386 37.98 20.75 -19.83
N LEU A 387 38.67 19.83 -19.14
CA LEU A 387 40.03 19.39 -19.47
C LEU A 387 40.13 18.84 -20.90
N ARG A 388 39.17 18.01 -21.33
CA ARG A 388 39.07 17.50 -22.70
C ARG A 388 38.86 18.62 -23.72
N GLN A 389 37.87 19.49 -23.51
CA GLN A 389 37.60 20.62 -24.43
C GLN A 389 38.79 21.58 -24.57
N LYS A 390 39.59 21.75 -23.52
CA LYS A 390 40.83 22.52 -23.55
C LYS A 390 41.93 21.82 -24.36
N ALA A 391 42.04 20.49 -24.29
CA ALA A 391 42.94 19.72 -25.14
C ALA A 391 42.56 19.84 -26.62
N ASP A 392 41.28 19.63 -26.97
CA ASP A 392 40.77 19.72 -28.35
C ASP A 392 41.08 21.08 -29.00
N LYS A 393 40.89 22.18 -28.25
CA LYS A 393 41.24 23.55 -28.71
C LYS A 393 42.74 23.78 -28.93
N THR A 394 43.60 23.12 -28.16
CA THR A 394 45.05 23.31 -28.24
C THR A 394 45.65 22.60 -29.47
N ILE A 395 45.05 21.48 -29.90
CA ILE A 395 45.45 20.73 -31.09
C ILE A 395 45.17 21.55 -32.38
N LEU A 396 44.10 22.35 -32.38
CA LEU A 396 43.58 23.07 -33.56
C LEU A 396 44.32 24.38 -33.91
N HIS A 397 45.37 24.79 -33.18
CA HIS A 397 46.06 26.08 -33.36
C HIS A 397 47.58 25.93 -33.61
N SER A 398 48.02 24.80 -34.15
CA SER A 398 49.44 24.48 -34.36
C SER A 398 49.94 24.84 -35.77
N ASP A 399 50.35 26.09 -35.98
CA ASP A 399 51.09 26.48 -37.19
C ASP A 399 52.52 25.89 -37.24
N GLN A 400 52.89 25.44 -38.43
CA GLN A 400 54.13 24.72 -38.75
C GLN A 400 55.33 25.69 -38.84
N ASP A 401 56.28 25.62 -37.90
CA ASP A 401 57.68 26.05 -38.18
C ASP A 401 58.75 25.73 -37.11
N GLN A 402 58.41 25.10 -35.98
CA GLN A 402 59.40 24.71 -34.94
C GLN A 402 59.07 23.33 -34.37
N ALA A 403 59.24 22.29 -35.19
CA ALA A 403 58.66 20.96 -34.93
C ALA A 403 59.11 20.30 -33.62
N VAL A 404 60.40 20.35 -33.27
CA VAL A 404 60.97 19.55 -32.16
C VAL A 404 60.64 20.15 -30.79
N ASP A 405 60.90 21.44 -30.57
CA ASP A 405 60.61 22.09 -29.29
C ASP A 405 59.09 22.21 -29.04
N LYS A 406 58.29 22.44 -30.10
CA LYS A 406 56.82 22.38 -30.00
C LYS A 406 56.35 20.96 -29.67
N ALA A 407 56.91 19.91 -30.30
CA ALA A 407 56.55 18.53 -29.95
C ALA A 407 56.88 18.19 -28.50
N HIS A 408 58.04 18.62 -27.98
CA HIS A 408 58.40 18.43 -26.57
C HIS A 408 57.45 19.19 -25.63
N ALA A 409 57.08 20.43 -25.96
CA ALA A 409 56.10 21.21 -25.20
C ALA A 409 54.70 20.56 -25.20
N VAL A 410 54.25 20.06 -26.35
CA VAL A 410 52.97 19.33 -26.50
C VAL A 410 52.99 18.04 -25.68
N VAL A 411 54.07 17.23 -25.75
CA VAL A 411 54.23 16.01 -24.95
C VAL A 411 54.20 16.31 -23.45
N MET A 412 54.85 17.39 -22.99
CA MET A 412 54.79 17.81 -21.59
C MET A 412 53.38 18.27 -21.16
N GLN A 413 52.64 18.95 -22.03
CA GLN A 413 51.24 19.30 -21.77
C GLN A 413 50.33 18.07 -21.71
N TYR A 414 50.48 17.11 -22.63
CA TYR A 414 49.75 15.83 -22.59
C TYR A 414 50.07 15.04 -21.32
N LYS A 415 51.34 15.01 -20.89
CA LYS A 415 51.75 14.37 -19.63
C LYS A 415 51.09 15.05 -18.42
N GLN A 416 51.03 16.38 -18.40
CA GLN A 416 50.37 17.13 -17.31
C GLN A 416 48.85 16.95 -17.32
N TRP A 417 48.22 16.91 -18.50
CA TRP A 417 46.80 16.56 -18.65
C TRP A 417 46.50 15.14 -18.15
N PHE A 418 47.31 14.16 -18.56
CA PHE A 418 47.14 12.77 -18.13
C PHE A 418 47.25 12.63 -16.61
N MET A 419 48.21 13.30 -15.95
CA MET A 419 48.30 13.32 -14.49
C MET A 419 47.06 13.93 -13.82
N LEU A 420 46.53 15.04 -14.34
CA LEU A 420 45.33 15.67 -13.78
C LEU A 420 44.08 14.78 -13.98
N ALA A 421 43.92 14.20 -15.17
CA ALA A 421 42.83 13.28 -15.47
C ALA A 421 42.92 11.99 -14.64
N SER A 422 44.11 11.42 -14.45
CA SER A 422 44.32 10.25 -13.56
C SER A 422 43.91 10.56 -12.12
N ARG A 423 44.30 11.73 -11.59
CA ARG A 423 43.93 12.16 -10.23
C ARG A 423 42.42 12.34 -10.06
N GLU A 424 41.74 12.94 -11.04
CA GLU A 424 40.27 13.08 -11.02
C GLU A 424 39.58 11.71 -11.14
N ILE A 425 40.11 10.78 -11.94
CA ILE A 425 39.62 9.39 -12.03
C ILE A 425 39.84 8.63 -10.71
N GLU A 426 40.95 8.85 -10.01
CA GLU A 426 41.21 8.30 -8.68
C GLU A 426 40.25 8.86 -7.62
N GLN A 427 39.95 10.16 -7.68
CA GLN A 427 38.95 10.81 -6.82
C GLN A 427 37.54 10.26 -7.10
N LEU A 428 37.12 10.20 -8.36
CA LEU A 428 35.85 9.59 -8.78
C LEU A 428 35.72 8.13 -8.32
N ARG A 429 36.80 7.35 -8.34
CA ARG A 429 36.81 5.96 -7.83
C ARG A 429 36.65 5.90 -6.31
N ALA A 430 37.26 6.82 -5.56
CA ALA A 430 37.08 6.93 -4.12
C ALA A 430 35.63 7.33 -3.77
N ASP A 431 35.11 8.36 -4.42
CA ASP A 431 33.75 8.87 -4.23
C ASP A 431 32.70 7.79 -4.59
N LEU A 432 32.89 7.03 -5.67
CA LEU A 432 32.04 5.88 -6.02
C LEU A 432 32.09 4.76 -4.98
N ALA A 433 33.28 4.42 -4.45
CA ALA A 433 33.41 3.39 -3.42
C ALA A 433 32.79 3.82 -2.07
N GLU A 434 32.71 5.12 -1.79
CA GLU A 434 31.96 5.65 -0.64
C GLU A 434 30.45 5.68 -0.90
N LEU A 435 30.03 5.98 -2.14
CA LEU A 435 28.62 5.90 -2.57
C LEU A 435 28.09 4.45 -2.48
N GLU A 436 28.88 3.47 -2.92
CA GLU A 436 28.55 2.04 -2.85
C GLU A 436 28.38 1.56 -1.41
N LYS A 437 29.21 2.04 -0.47
CA LYS A 437 29.03 1.77 0.97
C LYS A 437 27.74 2.39 1.54
N GLY A 438 27.30 3.54 1.03
CA GLY A 438 26.03 4.14 1.39
C GLY A 438 24.81 3.43 0.78
N LEU A 439 24.97 2.82 -0.40
CA LEU A 439 23.93 2.02 -1.07
C LEU A 439 23.78 0.63 -0.45
N ASN A 440 24.86 0.07 0.12
CA ASN A 440 24.86 -1.22 0.81
C ASN A 440 24.23 -1.14 2.21
N CYS A 441 22.91 -0.92 2.18
CA CYS A 441 21.95 -1.14 3.24
C CYS A 441 22.16 -0.35 4.54
N SER A 442 21.52 0.82 4.64
CA SER A 442 21.22 1.40 5.96
C SER A 442 20.35 0.42 6.78
N ASP A 443 20.59 0.35 8.10
CA ASP A 443 19.81 -0.45 9.05
C ASP A 443 18.28 -0.35 8.85
N PRO A 444 17.66 0.84 8.71
CA PRO A 444 16.21 0.94 8.48
C PRO A 444 15.76 0.23 7.18
N THR A 445 16.61 0.16 6.14
CA THR A 445 16.27 -0.57 4.90
C THR A 445 16.37 -2.09 5.09
N LEU A 446 17.21 -2.57 6.00
CA LEU A 446 17.23 -3.98 6.41
C LEU A 446 15.98 -4.30 7.25
N GLN A 447 15.68 -3.44 8.23
CA GLN A 447 14.53 -3.56 9.12
C GLN A 447 13.21 -3.58 8.34
N LEU A 448 12.99 -2.62 7.43
CA LEU A 448 11.85 -2.60 6.52
C LEU A 448 11.73 -3.90 5.70
N ARG A 449 12.84 -4.43 5.17
CA ARG A 449 12.81 -5.73 4.47
C ARG A 449 12.38 -6.87 5.39
N THR A 450 12.91 -6.93 6.62
CA THR A 450 12.50 -7.95 7.60
C THR A 450 11.04 -7.80 8.05
N GLU A 451 10.55 -6.57 8.23
CA GLU A 451 9.14 -6.29 8.56
C GLU A 451 8.22 -6.69 7.41
N VAL A 452 8.55 -6.35 6.17
CA VAL A 452 7.81 -6.78 4.97
C VAL A 452 7.76 -8.30 4.88
N THR A 453 8.86 -9.02 5.13
CA THR A 453 8.82 -10.50 5.17
C THR A 453 7.97 -11.03 6.32
N ASN A 454 8.01 -10.41 7.50
CA ASN A 454 7.21 -10.82 8.65
C ASN A 454 5.70 -10.57 8.44
N LEU A 455 5.34 -9.45 7.81
CA LEU A 455 3.97 -9.13 7.42
C LEU A 455 3.47 -10.08 6.32
N LYS A 456 4.31 -10.42 5.34
CA LYS A 456 3.98 -11.39 4.29
C LYS A 456 3.72 -12.79 4.87
N ASN A 457 4.52 -13.24 5.84
CA ASN A 457 4.30 -14.51 6.52
C ASN A 457 2.99 -14.50 7.34
N LYS A 458 2.74 -13.41 8.10
CA LYS A 458 1.48 -13.25 8.84
C LYS A 458 0.25 -13.24 7.93
N LEU A 459 0.34 -12.60 6.76
CA LEU A 459 -0.73 -12.60 5.76
C LEU A 459 -1.02 -14.02 5.28
N LEU A 460 0.02 -14.76 4.88
CA LEU A 460 -0.09 -16.16 4.47
C LEU A 460 -0.75 -17.04 5.55
N ASP A 461 -0.33 -16.89 6.82
CA ASP A 461 -0.92 -17.60 7.95
C ASP A 461 -2.41 -17.25 8.19
N THR A 462 -2.84 -16.04 7.82
CA THR A 462 -4.25 -15.62 7.91
C THR A 462 -5.08 -16.08 6.71
N GLU A 463 -4.52 -16.06 5.50
CA GLU A 463 -5.14 -16.57 4.28
C GLU A 463 -5.38 -18.09 4.41
N GLN A 464 -4.40 -18.84 4.90
CA GLN A 464 -4.53 -20.27 5.14
C GLN A 464 -5.63 -20.58 6.18
N ARG A 465 -5.65 -19.86 7.31
CA ARG A 465 -6.74 -20.01 8.31
C ARG A 465 -8.10 -19.61 7.78
N ALA A 466 -8.20 -18.60 6.91
CA ALA A 466 -9.46 -18.24 6.28
C ALA A 466 -9.93 -19.35 5.31
N GLN A 467 -9.02 -19.97 4.57
CA GLN A 467 -9.31 -21.10 3.69
C GLN A 467 -9.80 -22.32 4.48
N ASP A 468 -9.15 -22.64 5.61
CA ASP A 468 -9.56 -23.73 6.50
C ASP A 468 -10.97 -23.50 7.06
N LEU A 469 -11.26 -22.29 7.57
CA LEU A 469 -12.61 -21.92 8.05
C LEU A 469 -13.67 -21.91 6.94
N GLN A 470 -13.29 -21.59 5.69
CA GLN A 470 -14.18 -21.68 4.54
C GLN A 470 -14.52 -23.15 4.19
N ASN A 471 -13.55 -24.06 4.36
CA ASN A 471 -13.77 -25.49 4.18
C ASN A 471 -14.68 -26.05 5.30
N ASP A 472 -14.45 -25.66 6.56
CA ASP A 472 -15.27 -26.07 7.71
C ASP A 472 -16.72 -25.57 7.58
N THR A 473 -16.93 -24.30 7.21
CA THR A 473 -18.28 -23.75 7.01
C THR A 473 -19.01 -24.40 5.85
N ARG A 474 -18.29 -24.78 4.77
CA ARG A 474 -18.85 -25.60 3.70
C ARG A 474 -19.26 -26.99 4.18
N LEU A 475 -18.39 -27.68 4.91
CA LEU A 475 -18.67 -29.02 5.46
C LEU A 475 -19.88 -29.00 6.41
N LEU A 476 -19.97 -27.97 7.27
CA LEU A 476 -21.13 -27.75 8.14
C LEU A 476 -22.41 -27.49 7.33
N GLY A 477 -22.32 -26.76 6.21
CA GLY A 477 -23.44 -26.56 5.29
C GLY A 477 -23.91 -27.86 4.62
N GLU A 478 -22.96 -28.72 4.19
CA GLU A 478 -23.25 -30.04 3.62
C GLU A 478 -23.94 -30.95 4.67
N LEU A 479 -23.38 -31.04 5.90
CA LEU A 479 -23.97 -31.78 7.02
C LEU A 479 -25.35 -31.25 7.45
N ALA A 480 -25.56 -29.93 7.45
CA ALA A 480 -26.86 -29.34 7.75
C ALA A 480 -27.90 -29.64 6.67
N GLY A 481 -27.48 -29.68 5.39
CA GLY A 481 -28.32 -30.11 4.28
C GLY A 481 -28.74 -31.58 4.38
N GLU A 482 -27.81 -32.47 4.72
CA GLU A 482 -28.09 -33.89 4.99
C GLU A 482 -29.05 -34.06 6.18
N ALA A 483 -28.84 -33.32 7.27
CA ALA A 483 -29.70 -33.35 8.44
C ALA A 483 -31.13 -32.85 8.12
N SER A 484 -31.26 -31.77 7.32
CA SER A 484 -32.56 -31.28 6.87
C SER A 484 -33.28 -32.30 5.99
N SER A 485 -32.59 -32.90 5.02
CA SER A 485 -33.15 -33.94 4.15
C SER A 485 -33.60 -35.17 4.95
N SER A 486 -32.81 -35.59 5.94
CA SER A 486 -33.17 -36.67 6.87
C SER A 486 -34.42 -36.33 7.68
N LEU A 487 -34.51 -35.10 8.21
CA LEU A 487 -35.69 -34.63 8.94
C LEU A 487 -36.93 -34.56 8.04
N ASP A 488 -36.81 -34.06 6.82
CA ASP A 488 -37.89 -34.03 5.83
C ASP A 488 -38.38 -35.46 5.52
N THR A 489 -37.48 -36.43 5.34
CA THR A 489 -37.90 -37.84 5.15
C THR A 489 -38.61 -38.39 6.38
N ALA A 490 -38.10 -38.18 7.59
CA ALA A 490 -38.74 -38.63 8.82
C ALA A 490 -40.11 -37.96 9.07
N GLN A 491 -40.28 -36.70 8.66
CA GLN A 491 -41.57 -36.00 8.72
C GLN A 491 -42.59 -36.60 7.74
N ASN A 492 -42.17 -36.91 6.51
CA ASN A 492 -43.03 -37.57 5.52
C ASN A 492 -43.42 -39.00 5.95
N ASP A 493 -42.49 -39.75 6.54
CA ASP A 493 -42.77 -41.07 7.11
C ASP A 493 -43.77 -40.98 8.28
N LEU A 494 -43.63 -40.00 9.17
CA LEU A 494 -44.56 -39.74 10.27
C LEU A 494 -45.96 -39.35 9.78
N LEU A 495 -46.07 -38.55 8.72
CA LEU A 495 -47.35 -38.24 8.08
C LEU A 495 -47.99 -39.51 7.50
N THR A 496 -47.20 -40.33 6.79
CA THR A 496 -47.68 -41.60 6.22
C THR A 496 -48.20 -42.56 7.31
N ILE A 497 -47.46 -42.70 8.42
CA ILE A 497 -47.89 -43.50 9.58
C ILE A 497 -49.15 -42.91 10.24
N SER A 498 -49.29 -41.58 10.29
CA SER A 498 -50.48 -40.92 10.80
C SER A 498 -51.72 -41.23 9.94
N ASP A 499 -51.60 -41.16 8.62
CA ASP A 499 -52.67 -41.50 7.68
C ASP A 499 -53.06 -42.99 7.77
N GLU A 500 -52.08 -43.90 7.88
CA GLU A 500 -52.33 -45.33 8.10
C GLU A 500 -53.04 -45.60 9.44
N LEU A 501 -52.64 -44.89 10.50
CA LEU A 501 -53.27 -45.01 11.82
C LEU A 501 -54.70 -44.45 11.82
N ALA A 502 -54.94 -43.34 11.11
CA ALA A 502 -56.28 -42.78 10.91
C ALA A 502 -57.19 -43.74 10.13
N GLN A 503 -56.68 -44.38 9.08
CA GLN A 503 -57.40 -45.42 8.33
C GLN A 503 -57.71 -46.65 9.20
N LEU A 504 -56.76 -47.13 10.00
CA LEU A 504 -56.97 -48.22 10.95
C LEU A 504 -58.02 -47.87 12.01
N TYR A 505 -57.95 -46.66 12.59
CA TYR A 505 -58.95 -46.17 13.54
C TYR A 505 -60.35 -46.10 12.93
N HIS A 506 -60.48 -45.56 11.71
CA HIS A 506 -61.72 -45.57 10.93
C HIS A 506 -62.27 -47.00 10.74
N HIS A 507 -61.41 -47.96 10.38
CA HIS A 507 -61.81 -49.35 10.17
C HIS A 507 -62.31 -50.00 11.47
N VAL A 508 -61.60 -49.83 12.59
CA VAL A 508 -62.00 -50.37 13.91
C VAL A 508 -63.33 -49.79 14.38
N CYS A 509 -63.53 -48.46 14.29
CA CYS A 509 -64.82 -47.84 14.62
C CYS A 509 -65.96 -48.38 13.75
N THR A 510 -65.72 -48.56 12.45
CA THR A 510 -66.72 -49.10 11.50
C THR A 510 -67.11 -50.54 11.84
N VAL A 511 -66.14 -51.38 12.21
CA VAL A 511 -66.39 -52.78 12.62
C VAL A 511 -67.14 -52.87 13.95
N ASN A 512 -66.89 -51.94 14.88
CA ASN A 512 -67.58 -51.89 16.18
C ASN A 512 -68.95 -51.18 16.14
N GLY A 513 -69.33 -50.56 15.02
CA GLY A 513 -70.59 -49.82 14.87
C GLY A 513 -70.60 -48.42 15.52
N GLU A 514 -69.42 -47.88 15.83
CA GLU A 514 -69.24 -46.56 16.44
C GLU A 514 -68.83 -45.51 15.40
N THR A 515 -69.26 -44.26 15.57
CA THR A 515 -68.81 -43.14 14.71
C THR A 515 -67.47 -42.58 15.21
N PRO A 516 -66.40 -42.57 14.41
CA PRO A 516 -65.08 -42.13 14.86
C PRO A 516 -65.03 -40.65 15.25
N SER A 517 -64.20 -40.33 16.26
CA SER A 517 -64.06 -38.98 16.79
C SER A 517 -63.39 -38.03 15.80
N ARG A 518 -64.09 -36.95 15.44
CA ARG A 518 -63.60 -35.94 14.51
C ARG A 518 -62.32 -35.23 14.97
N VAL A 519 -62.14 -35.07 16.28
CA VAL A 519 -60.94 -34.42 16.87
C VAL A 519 -59.67 -35.25 16.63
N LEU A 520 -59.77 -36.58 16.65
CA LEU A 520 -58.63 -37.47 16.38
C LEU A 520 -58.22 -37.47 14.90
N LEU A 521 -59.17 -37.18 14.00
CA LEU A 521 -58.96 -37.16 12.55
C LEU A 521 -58.54 -35.78 12.03
N ASP A 522 -58.96 -34.68 12.67
CA ASP A 522 -58.59 -33.33 12.22
C ASP A 522 -57.10 -32.97 12.47
N HIS A 523 -56.33 -33.83 13.16
CA HIS A 523 -54.86 -33.74 13.23
C HIS A 523 -54.18 -33.93 11.87
N GLU A 524 -54.78 -34.75 10.98
CA GLU A 524 -54.33 -35.02 9.60
C GLU A 524 -54.31 -33.73 8.74
N LYS A 525 -55.18 -32.75 9.05
CA LYS A 525 -55.38 -31.54 8.23
C LYS A 525 -54.61 -30.30 8.67
N HIS A 526 -54.06 -30.30 9.88
CA HIS A 526 -53.33 -29.15 10.42
C HIS A 526 -51.80 -29.30 10.31
N GLY A 527 -51.31 -30.45 9.81
CA GLY A 527 -49.88 -30.69 9.55
C GLY A 527 -49.31 -29.95 8.33
N GLY A 528 -50.15 -29.32 7.51
CA GLY A 528 -49.79 -28.55 6.32
C GLY A 528 -49.12 -27.19 6.61
N MET A 529 -48.17 -27.15 7.55
CA MET A 529 -47.33 -25.97 7.79
C MET A 529 -46.28 -25.91 6.68
N THR A 530 -46.43 -24.94 5.78
CA THR A 530 -45.49 -24.71 4.67
C THR A 530 -44.04 -24.60 5.17
N PRO A 531 -43.04 -25.21 4.51
CA PRO A 531 -41.61 -24.99 4.80
C PRO A 531 -41.18 -23.60 4.32
N GLY A 532 -41.68 -22.58 5.01
CA GLY A 532 -41.44 -21.16 4.74
C GLY A 532 -40.38 -20.62 5.68
N GLN A 533 -39.15 -20.51 5.18
CA GLN A 533 -38.12 -19.58 5.69
C GLN A 533 -37.72 -19.74 7.17
N ILE A 534 -36.98 -20.81 7.49
CA ILE A 534 -35.90 -20.66 8.46
C ILE A 534 -34.68 -20.12 7.71
N ARG A 535 -34.56 -18.79 7.65
CA ARG A 535 -33.31 -18.11 7.26
C ARG A 535 -32.51 -17.89 8.55
N LEU A 536 -31.40 -18.63 8.69
CA LEU A 536 -30.27 -18.45 9.62
C LEU A 536 -30.61 -17.83 10.99
#